data_AF-A0A840GAJ3-F1
#
_entry.id   AF-A0A840GAJ3-F1
#
_cell.length_a   1.000
_cell.length_b   1.000
_cell.length_c   1.000
_cell.angle_alpha   90.00
_cell.angle_beta   90.00
_cell.angle_gamma   90.00
#
_symmetry.space_group_name_H-M   'P 1'
#
loop_
_entity.id
_entity.type
_entity.pdbx_description
1 polymer ?
#
loop_
_entity_poly.entity_id
_entity_poly.type
_entity_poly.pdbx_seq_one_letter_code
_entity_poly.pdbx_strand_id
1 'polypeptide(L)'
;MDTWITRFAALLCAVGAIALYWSFGMFVAIPWHEGRMLALSAVEMQVVAIPLVTGLAVGWGALHLFSLASDEENLQRRRARLAVFALVALAAIAGGLSWTLARVVS
;
A
#
# COMPACT_ATOMS: atom_id res chain seq x y z
N MET A 1 -18.60 18.27 8.39
CA MET A 1 -17.72 18.11 7.22
C MET A 1 -18.57 17.43 6.14
N ASP A 2 -18.59 17.92 4.91
CA ASP A 2 -19.41 17.33 3.85
C ASP A 2 -18.96 15.87 3.61
N THR A 3 -19.90 14.93 3.69
CA THR A 3 -19.67 13.49 3.52
C THR A 3 -18.97 13.20 2.19
N TRP A 4 -19.22 13.99 1.14
CA TRP A 4 -18.53 13.88 -0.14
C TRP A 4 -17.03 14.20 -0.04
N ILE A 5 -16.66 15.26 0.68
CA ILE A 5 -15.26 15.69 0.86
C ILE A 5 -14.47 14.61 1.61
N THR A 6 -15.05 14.04 2.67
CA THR A 6 -14.40 12.98 3.45
C THR A 6 -14.17 11.72 2.62
N ARG A 7 -15.13 11.34 1.75
CA ARG A 7 -14.97 10.19 0.82
C ARG A 7 -13.88 10.44 -0.20
N PHE A 8 -13.80 11.65 -0.75
CA PHE A 8 -12.76 12.01 -1.70
C PHE A 8 -11.37 12.00 -1.06
N ALA A 9 -11.22 12.57 0.14
CA ALA A 9 -9.97 12.52 0.89
C ALA A 9 -9.55 11.08 1.21
N ALA A 10 -10.51 10.23 1.63
CA ALA A 10 -10.27 8.81 1.87
C ALA A 10 -9.78 8.08 0.60
N LEU A 11 -10.39 8.36 -0.55
CA LEU A 11 -9.96 7.79 -1.83
C LEU A 11 -8.54 8.22 -2.20
N LEU A 12 -8.22 9.50 -2.06
CA LEU A 12 -6.88 10.03 -2.35
C LEU A 12 -5.81 9.37 -1.46
N CYS A 13 -6.10 9.24 -0.15
CA CYS A 13 -5.22 8.52 0.76
C CYS A 13 -5.08 7.05 0.36
N ALA A 14 -6.16 6.37 -0.01
CA ALA A 14 -6.10 4.98 -0.45
C ALA A 14 -5.19 4.84 -1.68
N VAL A 15 -5.36 5.69 -2.70
CA VAL A 15 -4.52 5.69 -3.91
C VAL A 15 -3.05 5.96 -3.56
N GLY A 16 -2.77 6.93 -2.69
CA GLY A 16 -1.42 7.21 -2.20
C GLY A 16 -0.79 6.01 -1.49
N ALA A 17 -1.54 5.30 -0.65
CA ALA A 17 -1.08 4.08 -0.01
C ALA A 17 -0.78 2.97 -1.04
N ILE A 18 -1.61 2.80 -2.08
CA ILE A 18 -1.36 1.85 -3.17
C ILE A 18 -0.06 2.17 -3.90
N ALA A 19 0.25 3.44 -4.17
CA ALA A 19 1.51 3.85 -4.78
C ALA A 19 2.74 3.54 -3.88
N LEU A 20 2.58 3.68 -2.56
CA LEU A 20 3.62 3.30 -1.60
C LEU A 20 3.84 1.78 -1.57
N TYR A 21 2.78 0.97 -1.63
CA TYR A 21 2.89 -0.49 -1.74
C TYR A 21 3.55 -0.93 -3.04
N TRP A 22 3.25 -0.26 -4.16
CA TRP A 22 3.96 -0.49 -5.42
C TRP A 22 5.45 -0.17 -5.28
N SER A 23 5.80 0.96 -4.65
CA SER A 23 7.18 1.36 -4.40
C SER A 23 7.92 0.37 -3.49
N PHE A 24 7.27 -0.12 -2.43
CA PHE A 24 7.80 -1.20 -1.60
C PHE A 24 8.13 -2.44 -2.45
N GLY A 25 7.19 -2.88 -3.30
CA GLY A 25 7.40 -3.99 -4.21
C GLY A 25 8.60 -3.77 -5.15
N MET A 26 8.74 -2.55 -5.69
CA MET A 26 9.87 -2.19 -6.54
C MET A 26 11.21 -2.34 -5.81
N PHE A 27 11.33 -1.80 -4.59
CA PHE A 27 12.59 -1.79 -3.84
C PHE A 27 12.95 -3.13 -3.21
N VAL A 28 11.96 -3.90 -2.77
CA VAL A 28 12.21 -5.21 -2.15
C VAL A 28 12.62 -6.27 -3.19
N ALA A 29 12.33 -6.04 -4.48
CA ALA A 29 12.56 -7.01 -5.56
C ALA A 29 14.01 -7.50 -5.64
N ILE A 30 14.99 -6.59 -5.63
CA ILE A 30 16.40 -6.91 -5.80
C ILE A 30 16.95 -7.71 -4.61
N PRO A 31 16.87 -7.23 -3.36
CA PRO A 31 17.40 -7.98 -2.23
C PRO A 31 16.65 -9.30 -1.98
N TRP A 32 15.37 -9.38 -2.36
CA TRP A 32 14.61 -10.62 -2.35
C TRP A 32 15.15 -11.62 -3.38
N HIS A 33 15.32 -11.18 -4.63
CA HIS A 33 15.86 -12.00 -5.72
C HIS A 33 17.26 -12.53 -5.41
N GLU A 34 18.11 -11.72 -4.77
CA GLU A 34 19.48 -12.09 -4.42
C GLU A 34 19.62 -12.80 -3.06
N GLY A 35 18.51 -13.07 -2.36
CA GLY A 35 18.54 -13.80 -1.08
C GLY A 35 19.22 -13.04 0.07
N ARG A 36 19.39 -11.72 -0.04
CA ARG A 36 20.12 -10.87 0.92
C ARG A 36 19.22 -9.97 1.78
N MET A 37 17.96 -10.33 1.93
CA MET A 37 16.99 -9.59 2.76
C MET A 37 17.43 -9.41 4.23
N LEU A 38 18.27 -10.30 4.76
CA LEU A 38 18.80 -10.22 6.12
C LEU A 38 20.15 -9.47 6.22
N ALA A 39 20.72 -9.06 5.09
CA ALA A 39 22.01 -8.40 4.98
C ALA A 39 21.89 -7.03 4.28
N LEU A 40 20.79 -6.33 4.53
CA LEU A 40 20.55 -4.99 4.00
C LEU A 40 21.40 -3.96 4.74
N SER A 41 21.94 -2.99 3.99
CA SER A 41 22.47 -1.76 4.57
C SER A 41 21.36 -0.94 5.23
N ALA A 42 21.74 0.00 6.11
CA ALA A 42 20.77 0.89 6.77
C ALA A 42 19.93 1.70 5.76
N VAL A 43 20.54 2.11 4.64
CA VAL A 43 19.86 2.86 3.59
C VAL A 43 18.85 1.97 2.84
N GLU A 44 19.24 0.76 2.43
CA GLU A 44 18.31 -0.18 1.78
C GLU A 44 17.14 -0.53 2.71
N MET A 45 17.42 -0.72 4.00
CA MET A 45 16.38 -0.97 4.99
C MET A 45 15.39 0.21 5.06
N GLN A 46 15.86 1.46 5.05
CA GLN A 46 14.98 2.64 5.04
C GLN A 46 14.17 2.73 3.75
N VAL A 47 14.79 2.51 2.60
CA VAL A 47 14.14 2.58 1.28
C VAL A 47 13.03 1.52 1.15
N VAL A 48 13.20 0.34 1.77
CA VAL A 48 12.17 -0.70 1.82
C VAL A 48 11.13 -0.44 2.92
N ALA A 49 11.56 -0.08 4.13
CA ALA A 49 10.68 0.04 5.28
C ALA A 49 9.78 1.28 5.24
N ILE A 50 10.27 2.42 4.75
CA ILE A 50 9.50 3.67 4.73
C ILE A 50 8.23 3.53 3.89
N PRO A 51 8.27 3.06 2.62
CA PRO A 51 7.05 2.88 1.84
C PRO A 51 6.08 1.89 2.48
N LEU A 52 6.58 0.82 3.11
CA LEU A 52 5.74 -0.16 3.80
C LEU A 52 5.01 0.45 5.01
N VAL A 53 5.76 1.10 5.91
CA VAL A 53 5.21 1.68 7.15
C VAL A 53 4.31 2.86 6.84
N THR A 54 4.71 3.75 5.93
CA THR A 54 3.89 4.88 5.50
C THR A 54 2.65 4.40 4.74
N GLY A 55 2.77 3.38 3.89
CA GLY A 55 1.64 2.78 3.19
C GLY A 55 0.61 2.18 4.15
N LEU A 56 1.06 1.50 5.21
CA LEU A 56 0.19 1.00 6.28
C LEU A 56 -0.52 2.13 7.02
N ALA A 57 0.21 3.17 7.43
CA ALA A 57 -0.35 4.32 8.15
C ALA A 57 -1.39 5.07 7.30
N VAL A 58 -1.06 5.36 6.04
CA VAL A 58 -1.95 6.07 5.11
C VAL A 58 -3.15 5.19 4.72
N GLY A 59 -2.95 3.90 4.49
CA GLY A 59 -4.02 2.94 4.19
C GLY A 59 -5.00 2.77 5.36
N TRP A 60 -4.48 2.69 6.59
CA TRP A 60 -5.30 2.71 7.80
C TRP A 60 -6.12 4.00 7.89
N GLY A 61 -5.49 5.16 7.69
CA GLY A 61 -6.15 6.46 7.67
C GLY A 61 -7.26 6.53 6.62
N ALA A 62 -7.02 6.02 5.42
CA ALA A 62 -8.01 5.96 4.35
C ALA A 62 -9.23 5.12 4.75
N LEU A 63 -9.03 3.90 5.27
CA LEU A 63 -10.12 3.03 5.73
C LEU A 63 -10.89 3.66 6.90
N HIS A 64 -10.20 4.38 7.79
CA HIS A 64 -10.81 5.11 8.89
C HIS A 64 -11.69 6.28 8.39
N LEU A 65 -11.19 7.10 7.46
CA LEU A 65 -11.99 8.17 6.84
C LEU A 65 -13.22 7.61 6.11
N PHE A 66 -13.09 6.47 5.43
CA PHE A 66 -14.21 5.79 4.82
C PHE A 66 -15.26 5.32 5.84
N SER A 67 -14.85 4.93 7.06
CA SER A 67 -15.80 4.60 8.13
C SER A 67 -16.54 5.82 8.68
N LEU A 68 -15.86 6.96 8.78
CA LEU A 68 -16.48 8.23 9.23
C LEU A 68 -17.48 8.79 8.23
N ALA A 69 -17.28 8.52 6.93
CA ALA A 69 -18.14 9.01 5.86
C ALA A 69 -19.29 8.06 5.45
N SER A 70 -19.50 6.98 6.22
CA SER A 70 -20.63 6.06 6.02
C SER A 70 -21.69 6.31 7.07
N ASP A 71 -22.90 6.69 6.63
CA ASP A 71 -24.04 6.97 7.51
C ASP A 71 -24.63 5.71 8.17
N GLU A 72 -24.35 4.52 7.60
CA GLU A 72 -24.69 3.22 8.17
C GLU A 72 -23.44 2.33 8.21
N GLU A 73 -22.96 2.02 9.42
CA GLU A 73 -21.84 1.10 9.60
C GLU A 73 -22.29 -0.35 9.43
N ASN A 74 -22.36 -0.81 8.17
CA ASN A 74 -22.54 -2.23 7.87
C ASN A 74 -21.18 -2.95 7.93
N LEU A 75 -21.05 -3.93 8.84
CA LEU A 75 -19.85 -4.75 9.01
C LEU A 75 -19.41 -5.43 7.70
N GLN A 76 -20.36 -5.84 6.85
CA GLN A 76 -20.05 -6.43 5.55
C GLN A 76 -19.39 -5.41 4.60
N ARG A 77 -19.89 -4.17 4.56
CA ARG A 77 -19.29 -3.10 3.72
C ARG A 77 -17.89 -2.74 4.20
N ARG A 78 -17.66 -2.71 5.53
CA ARG A 78 -16.33 -2.48 6.10
C ARG A 78 -15.36 -3.61 5.73
N ARG A 79 -15.78 -4.87 5.89
CA ARG A 79 -14.98 -6.04 5.50
C ARG A 79 -14.69 -6.06 3.99
N ALA A 80 -15.68 -5.73 3.15
CA ALA A 80 -15.49 -5.65 1.71
C ALA A 80 -14.47 -4.57 1.33
N ARG A 81 -14.54 -3.37 1.92
CA ARG A 81 -13.54 -2.30 1.68
C ARG A 81 -12.13 -2.74 2.07
N LEU A 82 -11.98 -3.39 3.22
CA LEU A 82 -10.69 -3.91 3.66
C LEU A 82 -10.17 -5.01 2.72
N ALA A 83 -11.03 -5.94 2.29
CA ALA A 83 -10.65 -7.01 1.37
C ALA A 83 -10.22 -6.46 0.00
N VAL A 84 -10.98 -5.51 -0.55
CA VAL A 84 -10.64 -4.84 -1.82
C VAL A 84 -9.32 -4.09 -1.68
N PHE A 85 -9.13 -3.31 -0.61
CA PHE A 85 -7.89 -2.59 -0.38
C PHE A 85 -6.69 -3.54 -0.26
N ALA A 86 -6.83 -4.62 0.51
CA ALA A 86 -5.78 -5.63 0.65
C ALA A 86 -5.44 -6.30 -0.68
N LEU A 87 -6.43 -6.65 -1.50
CA LEU A 87 -6.22 -7.25 -2.81
C LEU A 87 -5.49 -6.29 -3.76
N VAL A 88 -5.89 -5.01 -3.79
CA VAL A 88 -5.22 -3.99 -4.61
C VAL A 88 -3.80 -3.71 -4.11
N ALA A 89 -3.58 -3.70 -2.78
CA ALA A 89 -2.25 -3.55 -2.21
C ALA A 89 -1.33 -4.72 -2.59
N LEU A 90 -1.81 -5.96 -2.49
CA LEU A 90 -1.04 -7.14 -2.92
C LEU A 90 -0.73 -7.09 -4.42
N ALA A 91 -1.71 -6.70 -5.26
CA ALA A 91 -1.51 -6.53 -6.68
C ALA A 91 -0.48 -5.43 -7.00
N ALA A 92 -0.49 -4.33 -6.24
CA ALA A 92 0.48 -3.25 -6.38
C ALA A 92 1.90 -3.69 -6.00
N ILE A 93 2.07 -4.43 -4.89
CA ILE A 93 3.36 -5.02 -4.50
C ILE A 93 3.87 -5.95 -5.61
N ALA A 94 3.01 -6.86 -6.10
CA ALA A 94 3.37 -7.77 -7.18
C ALA A 94 3.73 -7.03 -8.48
N GLY A 95 3.02 -5.94 -8.79
CA GLY A 95 3.32 -5.06 -9.92
C GLY A 95 4.65 -4.32 -9.78
N GLY A 96 5.01 -3.88 -8.58
CA GLY A 96 6.32 -3.27 -8.31
C GLY A 96 7.45 -4.29 -8.45
N LEU A 97 7.27 -5.47 -7.87
CA LEU A 97 8.20 -6.59 -7.98
C LEU A 97 8.46 -6.96 -9.45
N SER A 98 7.40 -7.20 -10.23
CA SER A 98 7.52 -7.60 -11.63
C SER A 98 8.17 -6.53 -12.50
N TRP A 99 7.87 -5.26 -12.23
CA TRP A 99 8.46 -4.12 -12.96
C TRP A 99 9.98 -4.04 -12.77
N THR A 100 10.49 -4.28 -11.56
CA THR A 100 11.93 -4.28 -11.28
C THR A 100 12.59 -5.51 -11.88
N LEU A 101 12.04 -6.70 -11.65
CA LEU A 101 12.60 -7.95 -12.17
C LEU A 101 12.69 -7.95 -13.70
N ALA A 102 11.69 -7.39 -14.39
CA ALA A 102 11.70 -7.25 -15.84
C ALA A 102 12.84 -6.37 -16.37
N ARG A 103 13.38 -5.46 -15.55
CA ARG A 103 14.49 -4.54 -15.91
C ARG A 103 15.86 -5.02 -15.46
N VAL A 104 15.91 -5.90 -14.48
CA VAL A 104 17.15 -6.49 -13.98
C VAL A 104 17.57 -7.68 -14.84
N VAL A 105 16.62 -8.39 -15.45
CA VAL A 105 16.86 -9.59 -16.28
C VAL A 105 17.04 -9.25 -17.78
N SER A 106 16.74 -8.01 -18.19
CA SER A 106 16.90 -7.49 -19.57
C SER A 106 18.28 -6.87 -19.80
#